data_AF-A9KHH6-F1
#
_entry.id   AF-A9KHH6-F1
#
_cell.length_a   1.000
_cell.length_b   1.000
_cell.length_c   1.000
_cell.angle_alpha   90.00
_cell.angle_beta   90.00
_cell.angle_gamma   90.00
#
_symmetry.space_group_name_H-M   'P 1'
#
loop_
_entity.id
_entity.type
_entity.pdbx_description
1 polymer ?
#
loop_
_entity_poly.entity_id
_entity_poly.type
_entity_poly.pdbx_seq_one_letter_code
_entity_poly.pdbx_strand_id
1 'polypeptide(L)'
;MKKEREKSFLWNHKLKCIIALFTFMVVFAITGCSDKKNKQTSVDDTLITPEANNNITTTPLPTPVAMTPAPGITLTPTPEVTVTPTPTKTPLGDISEEEAQKLVLAKLDTSKYSIDLSDDHLSIDGETYYVYVVSDSNGILEPAIIVNKKSRNLYSYDVNGNVTPFTKFPLDNVESVNQNEDTITQAEALEQLKKVKKEKLGLVNTLSHYNVVADTWTTVVAGEDCYCFNVFEGRAENQLVGMYYVSVSGENIYRFEEESSDFIKIN
;
A
#
# COMPACT_ATOMS: atom_id res chain seq x y z
N MET A 1 -13.82 9.49 -34.49
CA MET A 1 -13.00 10.14 -33.44
C MET A 1 -13.75 11.10 -32.50
N LYS A 2 -14.94 11.64 -32.81
CA LYS A 2 -15.67 12.54 -31.87
C LYS A 2 -16.63 11.83 -30.91
N LYS A 3 -17.06 10.59 -31.23
CA LYS A 3 -18.12 9.86 -30.51
C LYS A 3 -17.64 9.03 -29.30
N GLU A 4 -16.34 8.83 -29.15
CA GLU A 4 -15.78 8.06 -28.01
C GLU A 4 -15.41 8.94 -26.81
N ARG A 5 -15.14 10.24 -27.01
CA ARG A 5 -14.84 11.17 -25.90
C ARG A 5 -16.04 11.48 -25.00
N GLU A 6 -17.27 11.32 -25.50
CA GLU A 6 -18.47 11.50 -24.67
C GLU A 6 -18.73 10.31 -23.73
N LYS A 7 -18.27 9.10 -24.10
CA LYS A 7 -18.47 7.91 -23.26
C LYS A 7 -17.52 7.87 -22.06
N SER A 8 -16.27 8.35 -22.21
CA SER A 8 -15.32 8.45 -21.09
C SER A 8 -15.68 9.57 -20.10
N PHE A 9 -16.32 10.64 -20.59
CA PHE A 9 -16.79 11.73 -19.74
C PHE A 9 -18.01 11.35 -18.88
N LEU A 10 -18.97 10.62 -19.47
CA LEU A 10 -20.19 10.19 -18.77
C LEU A 10 -19.93 9.09 -17.71
N TRP A 11 -18.89 8.27 -17.87
CA TRP A 11 -18.54 7.24 -16.87
C TRP A 11 -17.93 7.86 -15.60
N ASN A 12 -17.11 8.90 -15.76
CA ASN A 12 -16.48 9.61 -14.65
C ASN A 12 -17.45 10.42 -13.78
N HIS A 13 -18.61 10.82 -14.31
CA HIS A 13 -19.62 11.52 -13.51
C HIS A 13 -20.51 10.56 -12.70
N LYS A 14 -20.78 9.36 -13.23
CA LYS A 14 -21.58 8.33 -12.52
C LYS A 14 -20.82 7.72 -11.33
N LEU A 15 -19.49 7.58 -11.44
CA LEU A 15 -18.65 7.05 -10.36
C LEU A 15 -18.48 8.05 -9.21
N LYS A 16 -18.34 9.35 -9.52
CA LYS A 16 -18.27 10.43 -8.51
C LYS A 16 -19.57 10.62 -7.73
N CYS A 17 -20.75 10.41 -8.35
CA CYS A 17 -22.04 10.51 -7.66
C CYS A 17 -22.32 9.33 -6.71
N ILE A 18 -21.75 8.14 -6.94
CA ILE A 18 -21.96 6.97 -6.06
C ILE A 18 -21.12 7.10 -4.78
N ILE A 19 -19.92 7.68 -4.86
CA ILE A 19 -19.04 7.87 -3.71
C ILE A 19 -19.56 8.97 -2.77
N ALA A 20 -20.22 10.00 -3.30
CA ALA A 20 -20.83 11.06 -2.50
C ALA A 20 -22.10 10.64 -1.73
N LEU A 21 -22.76 9.54 -2.11
CA LEU A 21 -23.97 9.03 -1.43
C LEU A 21 -23.64 8.03 -0.30
N PHE A 22 -22.48 7.37 -0.36
CA PHE A 22 -22.07 6.40 0.67
C PHE A 22 -21.49 7.06 1.94
N THR A 23 -20.95 8.28 1.84
CA THR A 23 -20.40 9.00 3.00
C THR A 23 -21.48 9.59 3.91
N PHE A 24 -22.73 9.75 3.45
CA PHE A 24 -23.82 10.31 4.27
C PHE A 24 -24.62 9.25 5.07
N MET A 25 -24.54 7.96 4.70
CA MET A 25 -25.25 6.87 5.41
C MET A 25 -24.48 6.31 6.62
N VAL A 26 -23.15 6.49 6.69
CA VAL A 26 -22.33 5.92 7.78
C VAL A 26 -22.41 6.73 9.08
N VAL A 27 -22.89 7.99 9.02
CA VAL A 27 -22.99 8.87 10.21
C VAL A 27 -24.26 8.62 11.05
N PHE A 28 -25.25 7.88 10.56
CA PHE A 28 -26.50 7.60 11.32
C PHE A 28 -26.56 6.24 12.04
N ALA A 29 -25.53 5.40 11.96
CA ALA A 29 -25.56 4.05 12.53
C ALA A 29 -24.89 3.89 13.91
N ILE A 30 -24.57 4.98 14.61
CA ILE A 30 -23.98 4.92 15.98
C ILE A 30 -24.95 5.38 17.08
N THR A 31 -26.26 5.25 16.85
CA THR A 31 -27.25 5.46 17.92
C THR A 31 -28.39 4.48 17.78
N GLY A 32 -28.32 3.34 18.47
CA GLY A 32 -29.43 2.39 18.48
C GLY A 32 -29.16 1.05 19.14
N CYS A 33 -29.34 1.01 20.46
CA CYS A 33 -29.84 -0.14 21.24
C CYS A 33 -29.00 -1.42 21.32
N SER A 34 -28.29 -1.58 22.44
CA SER A 34 -28.02 -2.89 23.04
C SER A 34 -28.87 -3.05 24.29
N ASP A 35 -29.97 -3.80 24.19
CA ASP A 35 -30.65 -4.32 25.37
C ASP A 35 -31.43 -5.62 25.06
N LYS A 36 -31.17 -6.62 25.91
CA LYS A 36 -32.00 -7.78 26.32
C LYS A 36 -32.07 -9.08 25.49
N LYS A 37 -31.47 -10.11 26.13
CA LYS A 37 -32.06 -11.37 26.65
C LYS A 37 -32.78 -12.36 25.70
N ASN A 38 -32.15 -13.54 25.57
CA ASN A 38 -32.67 -14.89 25.83
C ASN A 38 -34.16 -15.20 25.55
N LYS A 39 -34.44 -16.10 24.58
CA LYS A 39 -35.29 -17.28 24.83
C LYS A 39 -35.26 -18.32 23.71
N GLN A 40 -35.05 -19.56 24.16
CA GLN A 40 -35.32 -20.85 23.54
C GLN A 40 -36.84 -21.14 23.37
N THR A 41 -37.22 -22.00 22.41
CA THR A 41 -38.31 -23.04 22.35
C THR A 41 -38.54 -23.39 20.86
N SER A 42 -38.23 -24.59 20.33
CA SER A 42 -39.02 -25.86 20.27
C SER A 42 -40.40 -25.68 19.59
N VAL A 43 -41.01 -26.54 18.76
CA VAL A 43 -41.02 -28.00 18.47
C VAL A 43 -41.66 -28.15 17.05
N ASP A 44 -41.23 -29.10 16.20
CA ASP A 44 -41.89 -30.38 15.86
C ASP A 44 -42.87 -30.32 14.67
N ASP A 45 -42.62 -31.13 13.63
CA ASP A 45 -43.63 -32.08 13.13
C ASP A 45 -42.98 -33.19 12.28
N THR A 46 -43.44 -34.41 12.55
CA THR A 46 -42.88 -35.73 12.23
C THR A 46 -43.61 -36.39 11.04
N LEU A 47 -43.13 -37.59 10.61
CA LEU A 47 -43.75 -38.70 9.81
C LEU A 47 -43.20 -38.88 8.36
N ILE A 48 -42.75 -40.04 7.82
CA ILE A 48 -42.89 -41.49 8.13
C ILE A 48 -41.71 -42.30 7.49
N THR A 49 -41.27 -43.40 8.13
CA THR A 49 -40.36 -44.49 7.68
C THR A 49 -41.06 -45.49 6.70
N PRO A 50 -40.39 -46.46 6.01
CA PRO A 50 -39.80 -47.68 6.62
C PRO A 50 -38.46 -48.20 6.01
N GLU A 51 -37.92 -49.18 6.72
CA GLU A 51 -36.60 -49.83 6.68
C GLU A 51 -36.31 -50.76 5.48
N ALA A 52 -35.01 -51.02 5.23
CA ALA A 52 -34.54 -52.36 4.87
C ALA A 52 -33.09 -52.62 5.34
N ASN A 53 -33.01 -53.61 6.22
CA ASN A 53 -31.88 -54.30 6.83
C ASN A 53 -30.89 -54.90 5.80
N ASN A 54 -29.59 -54.96 6.10
CA ASN A 54 -28.69 -56.05 5.69
C ASN A 54 -27.38 -56.04 6.50
N ASN A 55 -27.33 -56.97 7.45
CA ASN A 55 -26.21 -57.40 8.27
C ASN A 55 -25.27 -58.32 7.47
N ILE A 56 -23.97 -58.03 7.38
CA ILE A 56 -22.96 -59.05 7.02
C ILE A 56 -21.70 -58.86 7.88
N THR A 57 -21.44 -59.90 8.68
CA THR A 57 -20.23 -60.16 9.47
C THR A 57 -19.44 -61.28 8.78
N THR A 58 -18.11 -61.14 8.67
CA THR A 58 -17.06 -62.19 8.48
C THR A 58 -15.76 -61.46 8.06
N THR A 59 -14.51 -61.73 8.47
CA THR A 59 -13.80 -62.78 9.23
C THR A 59 -12.37 -62.25 9.48
N PRO A 60 -11.69 -62.53 10.61
CA PRO A 60 -10.30 -62.10 10.82
C PRO A 60 -9.28 -62.93 10.01
N LEU A 61 -8.30 -62.23 9.44
CA LEU A 61 -7.19 -62.76 8.63
C LEU A 61 -6.15 -63.49 9.50
N PRO A 62 -5.59 -64.64 9.07
CA PRO A 62 -4.62 -65.41 9.86
C PRO A 62 -3.22 -64.78 9.88
N THR A 63 -2.63 -64.83 11.07
CA THR A 63 -1.25 -64.46 11.42
C THR A 63 -0.22 -65.30 10.66
N PRO A 64 0.78 -64.71 9.97
CA PRO A 64 1.86 -65.46 9.36
C PRO A 64 2.84 -66.00 10.40
N VAL A 65 3.26 -67.24 10.16
CA VAL A 65 4.15 -68.08 10.96
C VAL A 65 5.57 -67.50 10.97
N ALA A 66 6.17 -67.45 12.16
CA ALA A 66 7.56 -67.04 12.38
C ALA A 66 8.55 -68.00 11.70
N MET A 67 9.39 -67.49 10.81
CA MET A 67 10.53 -68.22 10.26
C MET A 67 11.76 -68.02 11.15
N THR A 68 12.34 -69.14 11.53
CA THR A 68 13.63 -69.27 12.23
C THR A 68 14.77 -68.66 11.40
N PRO A 69 15.59 -67.74 11.94
CA PRO A 69 16.77 -67.26 11.22
C PRO A 69 17.92 -68.27 11.34
N ALA A 70 18.54 -68.59 10.21
CA ALA A 70 19.82 -69.27 10.11
C ALA A 70 20.96 -68.38 10.69
N PRO A 71 22.07 -68.96 11.18
CA PRO A 71 23.20 -68.19 11.69
C PRO A 71 23.84 -67.39 10.56
N GLY A 72 23.57 -66.08 10.57
CA GLY A 72 24.13 -65.09 9.66
C GLY A 72 25.59 -64.79 9.98
N ILE A 73 26.38 -64.68 8.92
CA ILE A 73 27.81 -64.39 8.92
C ILE A 73 28.01 -62.97 9.47
N THR A 74 28.78 -62.82 10.54
CA THR A 74 29.10 -61.51 11.14
C THR A 74 30.02 -60.72 10.21
N LEU A 75 29.46 -59.80 9.44
CA LEU A 75 30.24 -58.80 8.69
C LEU A 75 30.53 -57.62 9.60
N THR A 76 31.82 -57.33 9.76
CA THR A 76 32.38 -56.20 10.50
C THR A 76 31.77 -54.88 9.99
N PRO A 77 31.30 -53.97 10.86
CA PRO A 77 30.72 -52.70 10.42
C PRO A 77 31.81 -51.86 9.72
N THR A 78 31.55 -51.55 8.46
CA THR A 78 32.27 -50.49 7.72
C THR A 78 31.88 -49.16 8.35
N PRO A 79 32.82 -48.21 8.58
CA PRO A 79 32.49 -46.92 9.17
C PRO A 79 31.42 -46.21 8.33
N GLU A 80 30.32 -45.88 8.98
CA GLU A 80 29.22 -45.11 8.43
C GLU A 80 29.74 -43.71 8.10
N VAL A 81 29.93 -43.43 6.81
CA VAL A 81 30.18 -42.08 6.33
C VAL A 81 28.90 -41.31 6.58
N THR A 82 28.92 -40.47 7.62
CA THR A 82 27.86 -39.49 7.87
C THR A 82 27.84 -38.53 6.68
N VAL A 83 27.01 -38.82 5.69
CA VAL A 83 26.67 -37.90 4.61
C VAL A 83 25.93 -36.75 5.29
N THR A 84 26.63 -35.63 5.49
CA THR A 84 25.97 -34.37 5.80
C THR A 84 24.94 -34.15 4.69
N PRO A 85 23.64 -33.99 5.01
CA PRO A 85 22.65 -33.67 3.99
C PRO A 85 23.13 -32.37 3.34
N THR A 86 23.59 -32.50 2.09
CA THR A 86 23.73 -31.34 1.23
C THR A 86 22.33 -30.75 1.18
N PRO A 87 22.13 -29.43 1.46
CA PRO A 87 20.81 -28.85 1.40
C PRO A 87 20.23 -29.14 0.02
N THR A 88 19.26 -30.05 -0.01
CA THR A 88 18.41 -30.29 -1.16
C THR A 88 17.84 -28.92 -1.48
N LYS A 89 18.24 -28.34 -2.61
CA LYS A 89 17.54 -27.18 -3.16
C LYS A 89 16.09 -27.63 -3.31
N THR A 90 15.26 -27.24 -2.35
CA THR A 90 13.81 -27.32 -2.46
C THR A 90 13.48 -26.79 -3.85
N PRO A 91 12.74 -27.53 -4.69
CA PRO A 91 12.21 -26.93 -5.90
C PRO A 91 11.51 -25.66 -5.44
N LEU A 92 11.97 -24.50 -5.91
CA LEU A 92 11.42 -23.21 -5.52
C LEU A 92 9.96 -23.23 -6.01
N GLY A 93 9.06 -23.68 -5.13
CA GLY A 93 7.63 -23.53 -5.33
C GLY A 93 7.30 -22.05 -5.36
N ASP A 94 6.08 -21.75 -5.77
CA ASP A 94 5.56 -20.40 -5.73
C ASP A 94 5.80 -19.78 -4.34
N ILE A 95 6.41 -18.60 -4.31
CA ILE A 95 6.60 -17.87 -3.06
C ILE A 95 5.25 -17.44 -2.49
N SER A 96 5.17 -17.36 -1.17
CA SER A 96 4.00 -16.79 -0.52
C SER A 96 3.90 -15.29 -0.77
N GLU A 97 2.72 -14.72 -0.54
CA GLU A 97 2.50 -13.28 -0.61
C GLU A 97 3.46 -12.52 0.32
N GLU A 98 3.66 -13.00 1.56
CA GLU A 98 4.52 -12.34 2.55
C GLU A 98 6.00 -12.36 2.12
N GLU A 99 6.43 -13.41 1.44
CA GLU A 99 7.76 -13.46 0.83
C GLU A 99 7.88 -12.46 -0.32
N ALA A 100 6.87 -12.39 -1.20
CA ALA A 100 6.83 -11.42 -2.29
C ALA A 100 6.82 -9.98 -1.78
N GLN A 101 6.03 -9.68 -0.75
CA GLN A 101 5.94 -8.36 -0.13
C GLN A 101 7.29 -7.92 0.43
N LYS A 102 8.02 -8.82 1.12
CA LYS A 102 9.38 -8.53 1.62
C LYS A 102 10.35 -8.20 0.50
N LEU A 103 10.25 -8.87 -0.66
CA LEU A 103 11.10 -8.57 -1.82
C LEU A 103 10.84 -7.16 -2.35
N VAL A 104 9.59 -6.73 -2.38
CA VAL A 104 9.19 -5.38 -2.79
C VAL A 104 9.66 -4.33 -1.77
N LEU A 105 9.39 -4.53 -0.48
CA LEU A 105 9.79 -3.61 0.59
C LEU A 105 11.32 -3.46 0.68
N ALA A 106 12.08 -4.52 0.42
CA ALA A 106 13.54 -4.46 0.39
C ALA A 106 14.10 -3.57 -0.75
N LYS A 107 13.26 -3.19 -1.72
CA LYS A 107 13.61 -2.33 -2.84
C LYS A 107 13.02 -0.92 -2.74
N LEU A 108 12.22 -0.63 -1.73
CA LEU A 108 11.52 0.64 -1.56
C LEU A 108 11.96 1.36 -0.29
N ASP A 109 11.95 2.70 -0.34
CA ASP A 109 12.07 3.55 0.83
C ASP A 109 10.71 3.65 1.53
N THR A 110 10.49 2.79 2.54
CA THR A 110 9.23 2.71 3.27
C THR A 110 8.93 3.94 4.14
N SER A 111 9.86 4.89 4.25
CA SER A 111 9.59 6.19 4.86
C SER A 111 8.79 7.13 3.94
N LYS A 112 8.81 6.86 2.63
CA LYS A 112 8.14 7.66 1.59
C LYS A 112 6.98 6.93 0.93
N TYR A 113 7.10 5.61 0.81
CA TYR A 113 6.18 4.81 0.01
C TYR A 113 5.51 3.72 0.84
N SER A 114 4.23 3.50 0.56
CA SER A 114 3.48 2.32 0.98
C SER A 114 3.24 1.40 -0.22
N ILE A 115 2.97 0.13 0.05
CA ILE A 115 2.57 -0.83 -0.97
C ILE A 115 1.30 -1.54 -0.56
N ASP A 116 0.45 -1.83 -1.54
CA ASP A 116 -0.76 -2.63 -1.37
C ASP A 116 -0.81 -3.70 -2.45
N LEU A 117 -1.25 -4.90 -2.08
CA LEU A 117 -1.51 -5.97 -3.04
C LEU A 117 -2.76 -5.60 -3.85
N SER A 118 -2.60 -5.48 -5.16
CA SER A 118 -3.69 -5.19 -6.09
C SER A 118 -4.28 -6.45 -6.72
N ASP A 119 -3.44 -7.45 -7.01
CA ASP A 119 -3.85 -8.72 -7.65
C ASP A 119 -2.80 -9.81 -7.36
N ASP A 120 -3.23 -11.03 -7.05
CA ASP A 120 -2.40 -12.20 -6.80
C ASP A 120 -2.57 -13.31 -7.85
N HIS A 121 -3.36 -13.09 -8.90
CA HIS A 121 -3.67 -14.06 -9.95
C HIS A 121 -3.23 -13.63 -11.35
N LEU A 122 -2.45 -12.55 -11.48
CA LEU A 122 -1.93 -12.10 -12.76
C LEU A 122 -1.09 -13.21 -13.42
N SER A 123 -1.43 -13.55 -14.66
CA SER A 123 -0.66 -14.49 -15.47
C SER A 123 -0.26 -13.89 -16.81
N ILE A 124 1.03 -13.95 -17.11
CA ILE A 124 1.65 -13.43 -18.33
C ILE A 124 2.57 -14.52 -18.85
N ASP A 125 2.39 -14.91 -20.11
CA ASP A 125 3.19 -15.97 -20.78
C ASP A 125 3.27 -17.31 -20.01
N GLY A 126 2.22 -17.66 -19.26
CA GLY A 126 2.15 -18.90 -18.46
C GLY A 126 2.88 -18.84 -17.12
N GLU A 127 3.47 -17.68 -16.79
CA GLU A 127 4.02 -17.37 -15.49
C GLU A 127 2.97 -16.66 -14.63
N THR A 128 3.09 -16.79 -13.30
CA THR A 128 2.15 -16.19 -12.33
C THR A 128 2.85 -15.16 -11.47
N TYR A 129 2.13 -14.10 -11.12
CA TYR A 129 2.68 -12.92 -10.45
C TYR A 129 1.80 -12.44 -9.29
N TYR A 130 2.42 -11.82 -8.30
CA TYR A 130 1.75 -10.87 -7.41
C TYR A 130 1.93 -9.46 -7.95
N VAL A 131 0.90 -8.63 -7.87
CA VAL A 131 0.84 -7.25 -8.33
C VAL A 131 0.72 -6.34 -7.14
N TYR A 132 1.71 -5.49 -6.94
CA TYR A 132 1.75 -4.48 -5.90
C TYR A 132 1.64 -3.10 -6.53
N VAL A 133 0.66 -2.32 -6.05
CA VAL A 133 0.63 -0.89 -6.30
C VAL A 133 1.44 -0.19 -5.24
N VAL A 134 2.18 0.84 -5.64
CA VAL A 134 2.94 1.68 -4.72
C VAL A 134 2.21 2.99 -4.60
N SER A 135 2.12 3.53 -3.38
CA SER A 135 1.52 4.83 -3.15
C SER A 135 2.46 5.73 -2.35
N ASP A 136 2.36 7.04 -2.56
CA ASP A 136 2.91 8.09 -1.69
C ASP A 136 1.77 8.94 -1.10
N SER A 137 2.11 10.10 -0.55
CA SER A 137 1.11 11.07 -0.06
C SER A 137 0.19 11.63 -1.15
N ASN A 138 0.57 11.52 -2.43
CA ASN A 138 -0.14 12.06 -3.58
C ASN A 138 -1.04 11.01 -4.26
N GLY A 139 -0.91 9.73 -3.88
CA GLY A 139 -1.77 8.65 -4.33
C GLY A 139 -0.99 7.48 -4.93
N ILE A 140 -1.68 6.70 -5.76
CA ILE A 140 -1.11 5.51 -6.40
C ILE A 140 -0.16 5.93 -7.53
N LEU A 141 1.01 5.31 -7.56
CA LEU A 141 2.09 5.57 -8.50
C LEU A 141 2.15 4.44 -9.52
N GLU A 142 2.39 4.83 -10.78
CA GLU A 142 2.57 3.91 -11.90
C GLU A 142 4.03 3.92 -12.38
N PRO A 143 4.50 2.82 -13.00
CA PRO A 143 3.91 1.48 -13.08
C PRO A 143 3.81 0.74 -11.74
N ALA A 144 2.93 -0.27 -11.70
CA ALA A 144 2.86 -1.24 -10.60
C ALA A 144 4.12 -2.13 -10.58
N ILE A 145 4.41 -2.73 -9.44
CA ILE A 145 5.48 -3.73 -9.29
C ILE A 145 4.86 -5.11 -9.35
N ILE A 146 5.37 -5.98 -10.22
CA ILE A 146 4.97 -7.39 -10.23
C ILE A 146 6.13 -8.28 -9.77
N VAL A 147 5.81 -9.32 -9.01
CA VAL A 147 6.77 -10.30 -8.50
C VAL A 147 6.41 -11.67 -9.06
N ASN A 148 7.31 -12.26 -9.82
CA ASN A 148 7.11 -13.60 -10.36
C ASN A 148 7.18 -14.64 -9.22
N LYS A 149 6.15 -15.48 -9.10
CA LYS A 149 6.00 -16.40 -7.96
C LYS A 149 7.11 -17.46 -7.90
N LYS A 150 7.64 -17.90 -9.04
CA LYS A 150 8.65 -18.97 -9.11
C LYS A 150 10.08 -18.44 -9.05
N SER A 151 10.39 -17.49 -9.92
CA SER A 151 11.73 -16.92 -10.08
C SER A 151 12.07 -15.86 -9.03
N ARG A 152 11.06 -15.32 -8.33
CA ARG A 152 11.21 -14.24 -7.33
C ARG A 152 11.74 -12.93 -7.91
N ASN A 153 11.77 -12.81 -9.23
CA ASN A 153 12.20 -11.59 -9.92
C ASN A 153 11.10 -10.54 -9.87
N LEU A 154 11.52 -9.29 -9.71
CA LEU A 154 10.65 -8.12 -9.79
C LEU A 154 10.65 -7.57 -11.21
N TYR A 155 9.50 -7.05 -11.63
CA TYR A 155 9.31 -6.34 -12.89
C TYR A 155 8.40 -5.13 -12.66
N SER A 156 8.44 -4.17 -13.57
CA SER A 156 7.47 -3.09 -13.63
C SER A 156 6.35 -3.45 -14.61
N TYR A 157 5.11 -3.14 -14.25
CA TYR A 157 3.90 -3.45 -15.02
C TYR A 157 3.08 -2.18 -15.24
N ASP A 158 2.99 -1.75 -16.50
CA ASP A 158 2.28 -0.52 -16.87
C ASP A 158 0.78 -0.76 -17.14
N VAL A 159 0.02 0.34 -17.27
CA VAL A 159 -1.43 0.29 -17.59
C VAL A 159 -1.76 -0.28 -18.97
N ASN A 160 -0.77 -0.37 -19.85
CA ASN A 160 -0.92 -0.98 -21.16
C ASN A 160 -0.65 -2.50 -21.12
N GLY A 161 -0.27 -3.03 -19.96
CA GLY A 161 0.04 -4.44 -19.74
C GLY A 161 1.48 -4.84 -20.11
N ASN A 162 2.38 -3.88 -20.34
CA ASN A 162 3.77 -4.18 -20.66
C ASN A 162 4.57 -4.52 -19.41
N VAL A 163 5.42 -5.54 -19.52
CA VAL A 163 6.34 -5.97 -18.47
C VAL A 163 7.76 -5.54 -18.81
N THR A 164 8.41 -4.81 -17.91
CA THR A 164 9.82 -4.39 -18.08
C THR A 164 10.67 -4.80 -16.87
N PRO A 165 11.98 -5.06 -17.03
CA PRO A 165 12.84 -5.41 -15.90
C PRO A 165 12.80 -4.36 -14.80
N PHE A 166 12.75 -4.80 -13.54
CA PHE A 166 12.85 -3.90 -12.38
C PHE A 166 14.30 -3.45 -12.22
N THR A 167 14.68 -2.36 -12.89
CA THR A 167 16.03 -1.80 -12.86
C THR A 167 16.21 -0.82 -11.69
N LYS A 168 15.19 0.00 -11.45
CA LYS A 168 15.02 0.94 -10.35
C LYS A 168 13.54 1.30 -10.35
N PHE A 169 12.92 1.48 -9.17
CA PHE A 169 11.53 1.92 -9.14
C PHE A 169 11.42 3.26 -9.92
N PRO A 170 10.35 3.52 -10.68
CA PRO A 170 10.20 4.70 -11.54
C PRO A 170 10.39 6.06 -10.84
N LEU A 171 10.53 6.07 -9.51
CA LEU A 171 10.76 7.26 -8.71
C LEU A 171 12.24 7.54 -8.41
N ASP A 172 13.13 6.58 -8.65
CA ASP A 172 14.57 6.85 -8.71
C ASP A 172 14.98 7.45 -10.06
N ASN A 173 14.13 7.27 -11.06
CA ASN A 173 14.12 7.98 -12.34
C ASN A 173 12.76 8.70 -12.48
N VAL A 174 12.40 9.53 -11.49
CA VAL A 174 11.92 10.84 -11.92
C VAL A 174 13.06 11.30 -12.82
N GLU A 175 12.89 11.17 -14.15
CA GLU A 175 13.49 12.11 -15.06
C GLU A 175 13.33 13.40 -14.30
N SER A 176 14.44 13.96 -13.86
CA SER A 176 14.52 15.34 -13.49
C SER A 176 13.78 16.07 -14.61
N VAL A 177 12.47 16.29 -14.44
CA VAL A 177 11.74 17.41 -15.00
C VAL A 177 12.68 18.50 -14.62
N ASN A 178 13.40 18.97 -15.64
CA ASN A 178 14.73 19.56 -15.51
C ASN A 178 14.95 20.07 -14.11
N GLN A 179 16.03 19.65 -13.44
CA GLN A 179 16.73 20.64 -12.64
C GLN A 179 17.02 21.78 -13.62
N ASN A 180 16.06 22.70 -13.79
CA ASN A 180 16.38 24.10 -13.77
C ASN A 180 17.25 24.18 -12.54
N GLU A 181 18.49 24.60 -12.75
CA GLU A 181 19.51 24.82 -11.71
C GLU A 181 19.05 25.86 -10.65
N ASP A 182 17.74 26.15 -10.57
CA ASP A 182 17.07 27.21 -9.84
C ASP A 182 16.05 26.68 -8.81
N THR A 183 15.90 25.36 -8.62
CA THR A 183 14.99 24.85 -7.56
C THR A 183 15.67 24.85 -6.20
N ILE A 184 15.05 25.50 -5.22
CA ILE A 184 15.55 25.60 -3.84
C ILE A 184 15.02 24.44 -2.98
N THR A 185 15.74 24.10 -1.91
CA THR A 185 15.29 23.14 -0.90
C THR A 185 14.25 23.74 0.05
N GLN A 186 13.50 22.90 0.77
CA GLN A 186 12.55 23.35 1.80
C GLN A 186 13.21 24.20 2.91
N ALA A 187 14.45 23.88 3.27
CA ALA A 187 15.20 24.67 4.25
C ALA A 187 15.56 26.06 3.69
N GLU A 188 15.99 26.14 2.43
CA GLU A 188 16.27 27.42 1.76
C GLU A 188 15.00 28.23 1.55
N ALA A 189 13.88 27.58 1.24
CA ALA A 189 12.56 28.20 1.15
C ALA A 189 12.13 28.82 2.48
N LEU A 190 12.36 28.13 3.60
CA LEU A 190 12.13 28.69 4.92
C LEU A 190 13.05 29.90 5.20
N GLU A 191 14.33 29.83 4.80
CA GLU A 191 15.25 30.97 4.92
C GLU A 191 14.82 32.17 4.05
N GLN A 192 14.20 31.93 2.90
CA GLN A 192 13.57 33.01 2.12
C GLN A 192 12.35 33.59 2.82
N LEU A 193 11.46 32.74 3.35
CA LEU A 193 10.27 33.17 4.08
C LEU A 193 10.66 34.02 5.31
N LYS A 194 11.73 33.67 6.01
CA LYS A 194 12.28 34.46 7.14
C LYS A 194 12.74 35.86 6.75
N LYS A 195 13.07 36.11 5.48
CA LYS A 195 13.47 37.45 4.96
C LYS A 195 12.25 38.33 4.69
N VAL A 196 11.06 37.75 4.57
CA VAL A 196 9.82 38.50 4.34
C VAL A 196 9.45 39.27 5.61
N LYS A 197 9.12 40.55 5.45
CA LYS A 197 8.73 41.41 6.57
C LYS A 197 7.39 40.98 7.14
N LYS A 198 7.24 41.12 8.45
CA LYS A 198 6.03 40.73 9.20
C LYS A 198 4.76 41.37 8.66
N GLU A 199 4.82 42.61 8.16
CA GLU A 199 3.65 43.31 7.61
C GLU A 199 3.13 42.63 6.34
N LYS A 200 4.04 42.12 5.49
CA LYS A 200 3.67 41.35 4.29
C LYS A 200 3.18 39.95 4.65
N LEU A 201 3.73 39.35 5.70
CA LEU A 201 3.23 38.09 6.24
C LEU A 201 1.85 38.26 6.89
N GLY A 202 1.47 39.47 7.33
CA GLY A 202 0.26 39.67 8.13
C GLY A 202 0.44 39.21 9.59
N LEU A 203 1.68 39.14 10.05
CA LEU A 203 2.02 38.73 11.41
C LEU A 203 2.31 39.94 12.30
N VAL A 204 2.03 39.80 13.59
CA VAL A 204 2.30 40.84 14.60
C VAL A 204 3.81 40.96 14.87
N ASN A 205 4.51 39.82 14.92
CA ASN A 205 5.95 39.71 15.17
C ASN A 205 6.69 39.17 13.93
N THR A 206 8.03 39.19 13.98
CA THR A 206 8.84 38.52 12.95
C THR A 206 8.67 37.00 13.03
N LEU A 207 8.86 36.31 11.90
CA LEU A 207 8.68 34.85 11.80
C LEU A 207 9.48 34.05 12.85
N SER A 208 10.63 34.57 13.29
CA SER A 208 11.47 33.97 14.34
C SER A 208 10.82 33.84 15.72
N HIS A 209 9.70 34.51 15.98
CA HIS A 209 8.94 34.42 17.23
C HIS A 209 7.90 33.29 17.24
N TYR A 210 7.67 32.67 16.09
CA TYR A 210 6.63 31.66 15.90
C TYR A 210 7.25 30.27 15.76
N ASN A 211 6.42 29.24 16.00
CA ASN A 211 6.75 27.89 15.61
C ASN A 211 6.34 27.68 14.15
N VAL A 212 7.28 27.31 13.29
CA VAL A 212 7.04 27.09 11.86
C VAL A 212 7.19 25.60 11.58
N VAL A 213 6.10 24.97 11.16
CA VAL A 213 6.07 23.56 10.76
C VAL A 213 5.88 23.52 9.26
N ALA A 214 6.77 22.81 8.57
CA ALA A 214 6.67 22.62 7.14
C ALA A 214 5.98 21.30 6.84
N ASP A 215 5.12 21.27 5.82
CA ASP A 215 4.47 20.03 5.40
C ASP A 215 5.48 19.11 4.71
N THR A 216 5.19 17.81 4.67
CA THR A 216 6.05 16.80 4.04
C THR A 216 5.84 16.69 2.53
N TRP A 217 4.86 17.41 1.96
CA TRP A 217 4.52 17.44 0.54
C TRP A 217 4.48 18.87 -0.01
N THR A 218 4.55 19.01 -1.34
CA THR A 218 4.37 20.28 -2.04
C THR A 218 2.91 20.49 -2.45
N THR A 219 2.47 21.74 -2.50
CA THR A 219 1.12 22.13 -2.94
C THR A 219 1.20 23.02 -4.16
N VAL A 220 0.33 22.80 -5.15
CA VAL A 220 0.24 23.67 -6.33
C VAL A 220 -0.49 24.96 -5.97
N VAL A 221 0.20 26.10 -6.04
CA VAL A 221 -0.35 27.44 -5.80
C VAL A 221 -0.09 28.29 -7.04
N ALA A 222 -1.15 28.91 -7.58
CA ALA A 222 -1.07 29.72 -8.81
C ALA A 222 -0.41 28.99 -10.02
N GLY A 223 -0.49 27.65 -10.05
CA GLY A 223 0.12 26.82 -11.11
C GLY A 223 1.58 26.42 -10.85
N GLU A 224 2.14 26.72 -9.68
CA GLU A 224 3.52 26.42 -9.29
C GLU A 224 3.56 25.48 -8.07
N ASP A 225 4.47 24.50 -8.08
CA ASP A 225 4.72 23.69 -6.89
C ASP A 225 5.35 24.53 -5.79
N CYS A 226 4.78 24.46 -4.58
CA CYS A 226 5.22 25.24 -3.44
C CYS A 226 5.42 24.38 -2.18
N TYR A 227 6.43 24.72 -1.38
CA TYR A 227 6.55 24.25 0.00
C TYR A 227 5.56 24.99 0.89
N CYS A 228 4.80 24.25 1.71
CA CYS A 228 3.86 24.80 2.67
C CYS A 228 4.51 24.96 4.05
N PHE A 229 4.28 26.12 4.67
CA PHE A 229 4.73 26.47 6.02
C PHE A 229 3.56 26.94 6.86
N ASN A 230 3.21 26.15 7.87
CA ASN A 230 2.22 26.45 8.87
C ASN A 230 2.89 27.17 10.05
N VAL A 231 2.38 28.35 10.40
CA VAL A 231 2.96 29.22 11.43
C VAL A 231 2.02 29.27 12.63
N PHE A 232 2.54 28.88 13.79
CA PHE A 232 1.78 28.78 15.02
C PHE A 232 2.29 29.76 16.08
N GLU A 233 1.36 30.34 16.84
CA GLU A 233 1.67 31.14 18.02
C GLU A 233 1.70 30.27 19.29
N GLY A 234 2.75 30.41 20.11
CA GLY A 234 2.95 29.66 21.35
C GLY A 234 3.94 28.50 21.25
N ARG A 235 4.25 27.85 22.40
CA ARG A 235 5.25 26.76 22.52
C ARG A 235 4.71 25.37 22.19
N ALA A 236 3.40 25.22 22.09
CA ALA A 236 2.70 24.04 21.57
C ALA A 236 1.74 24.57 20.50
N GLU A 237 1.48 23.81 19.43
CA GLU A 237 0.69 24.11 18.22
C GLU A 237 -0.77 24.56 18.52
N ASN A 238 -0.95 25.60 19.32
CA ASN A 238 -2.21 25.95 19.94
C ASN A 238 -3.05 26.86 19.05
N GLN A 239 -2.42 27.64 18.17
CA GLN A 239 -3.11 28.55 17.27
C GLN A 239 -2.33 28.73 15.97
N LEU A 240 -2.93 28.29 14.85
CA LEU A 240 -2.47 28.61 13.51
C LEU A 240 -2.72 30.10 13.26
N VAL A 241 -1.66 30.85 12.93
CA VAL A 241 -1.71 32.30 12.67
C VAL A 241 -1.29 32.66 11.25
N GLY A 242 -0.91 31.67 10.44
CA GLY A 242 -0.70 31.87 9.02
C GLY A 242 -0.24 30.60 8.30
N MET A 243 -0.57 30.54 7.02
CA MET A 243 -0.09 29.52 6.09
C MET A 243 0.60 30.21 4.92
N TYR A 244 1.83 29.80 4.64
CA TYR A 244 2.67 30.42 3.63
C TYR A 244 3.20 29.36 2.66
N TYR A 245 3.32 29.75 1.41
CA TYR A 245 3.70 28.87 0.32
C TYR A 245 4.87 29.50 -0.43
N VAL A 246 5.99 28.80 -0.50
CA VAL A 246 7.17 29.27 -1.24
C VAL A 246 7.35 28.36 -2.45
N SER A 247 7.35 28.93 -3.66
CA SER A 247 7.55 28.18 -4.90
C SER A 247 8.85 27.40 -4.84
N VAL A 248 8.88 26.20 -5.41
CA VAL A 248 10.09 25.37 -5.49
C VAL A 248 11.21 26.07 -6.27
N SER A 249 10.91 27.01 -7.16
CA SER A 249 11.90 27.89 -7.81
C SER A 249 12.48 28.98 -6.89
N GLY A 250 11.90 29.20 -5.71
CA GLY A 250 12.25 30.29 -4.81
C GLY A 250 11.92 31.70 -5.32
N GLU A 251 11.18 31.82 -6.43
CA GLU A 251 10.88 33.13 -7.02
C GLU A 251 9.66 33.79 -6.40
N ASN A 252 8.71 33.00 -5.89
CA ASN A 252 7.40 33.46 -5.47
C ASN A 252 7.07 32.98 -4.06
N ILE A 253 6.52 33.89 -3.26
CA ILE A 253 6.03 33.58 -1.91
C ILE A 253 4.58 34.01 -1.85
N TYR A 254 3.71 33.13 -1.38
CA TYR A 254 2.29 33.35 -1.22
C TYR A 254 1.88 33.21 0.23
N ARG A 255 0.85 33.97 0.62
CA ARG A 255 0.10 33.81 1.86
C ARG A 255 -1.29 33.32 1.51
N PHE A 256 -1.79 32.33 2.24
CA PHE A 256 -3.19 31.96 2.16
C PHE A 256 -4.04 32.92 2.98
N GLU A 257 -5.05 33.49 2.35
CA GLU A 257 -6.04 34.38 2.97
C GLU A 257 -7.32 33.58 3.23
N GLU A 258 -7.61 33.33 4.50
CA GLU A 258 -8.73 32.47 4.90
C GLU A 258 -10.08 33.09 4.53
N GLU A 259 -10.25 34.40 4.72
CA GLU A 259 -11.52 35.09 4.46
C GLU A 259 -11.97 34.99 3.00
N SER A 260 -11.02 35.09 2.06
CA SER A 260 -11.30 34.98 0.63
C SER A 260 -11.03 33.58 0.07
N SER A 261 -10.45 32.68 0.86
CA SER A 261 -9.95 31.38 0.41
C SER A 261 -9.07 31.49 -0.84
N ASP A 262 -8.16 32.47 -0.84
CA ASP A 262 -7.31 32.80 -1.98
C ASP A 262 -5.82 32.89 -1.59
N PHE A 263 -4.94 32.83 -2.58
CA PHE A 263 -3.50 32.94 -2.39
C PHE A 263 -3.01 34.31 -2.85
N ILE A 264 -2.44 35.08 -1.92
CA ILE A 264 -1.90 36.41 -2.18
C ILE A 264 -0.38 36.29 -2.33
N LYS A 265 0.18 36.74 -3.45
CA LYS A 265 1.63 36.85 -3.62
C LYS A 265 2.19 37.99 -2.77
N ILE A 266 3.24 37.73 -1.99
CA ILE A 266 3.75 38.63 -0.94
C ILE A 266 5.22 38.99 -1.04
N ASN A 267 5.99 38.52 -2.04
CA ASN A 267 7.37 38.99 -2.24
C ASN A 267 7.46 40.15 -3.22
#